data_AF-A0A931U1Y3-F1
#
_entry.id   AF-A0A931U1Y3-F1
#
_cell.length_a   1.000
_cell.length_b   1.000
_cell.length_c   1.000
_cell.angle_alpha   90.00
_cell.angle_beta   90.00
_cell.angle_gamma   90.00
#
_symmetry.space_group_name_H-M   'P 1'
#
loop_
_entity.id
_entity.type
_entity.pdbx_description
1 polymer ?
#
loop_
_entity_poly.entity_id
_entity_poly.type
_entity_poly.pdbx_seq_one_letter_code
_entity_poly.pdbx_strand_id
1 'polypeptide(L)' 'MAIPETRWSQNEPLEANRQRLLKELRRRICDYEARYELRSDQVRKELKAGRLRETAEICDWVISIEAYQALQDG' A
#
# COMPACT_ATOMS: atom_id res chain seq x y z
N MET A 1 27.55 38.88 -4.22
CA MET A 1 27.28 37.90 -3.15
C MET A 1 26.36 36.84 -3.75
N ALA A 2 26.85 35.63 -3.97
CA ALA A 2 26.05 34.53 -4.51
C ALA A 2 25.28 33.87 -3.35
N ILE A 3 23.96 33.86 -3.45
CA ILE A 3 23.10 33.18 -2.49
C ILE A 3 23.32 31.67 -2.75
N PRO A 4 23.82 30.88 -1.79
CA PRO A 4 23.95 29.45 -2.01
C PRO A 4 22.54 28.88 -2.16
N GLU A 5 22.25 28.36 -3.35
CA GLU A 5 21.08 27.54 -3.63
C GLU A 5 21.11 26.37 -2.64
N THR A 6 20.41 26.55 -1.52
CA THR A 6 20.27 25.53 -0.49
C THR A 6 19.34 24.51 -1.13
N ARG A 7 19.92 23.56 -1.86
CA ARG A 7 19.23 22.45 -2.49
C ARG A 7 18.61 21.65 -1.36
N TRP A 8 17.29 21.73 -1.23
CA TRP A 8 16.55 21.13 -0.13
C TRP A 8 16.89 19.64 -0.01
N SER A 9 17.68 19.27 0.99
CA SER A 9 17.75 17.90 1.56
C SER A 9 16.45 17.53 2.27
N GLN A 10 15.29 17.89 1.71
CA GLN A 10 13.97 17.64 2.32
C GLN A 10 13.34 16.30 1.88
N ASN A 11 13.97 15.57 0.95
CA ASN A 11 13.43 14.30 0.44
C ASN A 11 13.80 13.06 1.28
N GLU A 12 14.89 13.08 2.03
CA GLU A 12 15.29 11.94 2.87
C GLU A 12 14.21 11.49 3.89
N PRO A 13 13.56 12.38 4.67
CA PRO A 13 12.50 11.95 5.57
C PRO A 13 11.25 11.47 4.82
N LEU A 14 10.98 12.01 3.62
CA LEU A 14 9.82 11.63 2.81
C LEU A 14 9.99 10.23 2.21
N GLU A 15 11.17 9.95 1.63
CA GLU A 15 11.51 8.64 1.08
C GLU A 15 11.61 7.56 2.16
N ALA A 16 12.21 7.89 3.32
CA ALA A 16 12.27 6.96 4.45
C ALA A 16 10.87 6.63 5.00
N ASN A 17 9.97 7.61 5.05
CA ASN A 17 8.59 7.40 5.49
C ASN A 17 7.80 6.59 4.46
N ARG A 18 7.96 6.87 3.17
CA ARG A 18 7.39 6.07 2.07
C ARG A 18 7.83 4.61 2.13
N GLN A 19 9.12 4.34 2.34
CA GLN A 19 9.64 2.98 2.48
C GLN A 19 9.08 2.25 3.71
N ARG A 20 8.94 2.93 4.84
CA ARG A 20 8.31 2.37 6.04
C ARG A 20 6.86 1.99 5.76
N LEU A 21 6.10 2.91 5.18
CA LEU A 21 4.70 2.71 4.84
C LEU A 21 4.51 1.54 3.84
N LEU A 22 5.36 1.46 2.80
CA LEU A 22 5.35 0.33 1.86
C LEU A 22 5.61 -1.01 2.56
N LYS A 23 6.55 -1.04 3.51
CA LYS A 23 6.86 -2.27 4.27
C LYS A 23 5.69 -2.69 5.17
N GLU A 24 5.03 -1.73 5.81
CA GLU A 24 3.86 -1.99 6.65
C GLU A 24 2.65 -2.47 5.83
N LEU A 25 2.35 -1.79 4.72
CA LEU A 25 1.28 -2.18 3.80
C LEU A 25 1.54 -3.58 3.22
N ARG A 26 2.77 -3.86 2.78
CA ARG A 26 3.14 -5.19 2.29
C ARG A 26 2.94 -6.26 3.36
N ARG A 27 3.32 -5.97 4.61
CA ARG A 27 3.11 -6.91 5.71
C ARG A 27 1.62 -7.18 5.92
N ARG A 28 0.79 -6.14 6.01
CA ARG A 28 -0.68 -6.27 6.13
C ARG A 28 -1.27 -7.09 5.00
N ILE A 29 -0.86 -6.82 3.77
CA ILE A 29 -1.30 -7.58 2.59
C ILE A 29 -0.94 -9.06 2.74
N CYS A 30 0.31 -9.39 3.12
CA CYS A 30 0.71 -10.78 3.33
C CYS A 30 -0.05 -11.45 4.49
N ASP A 31 -0.35 -10.72 5.58
CA ASP A 31 -1.17 -11.22 6.67
C ASP A 31 -2.59 -11.56 6.20
N TYR A 32 -3.22 -10.70 5.39
CA TYR A 32 -4.52 -10.99 4.79
C TYR A 32 -4.46 -12.17 3.81
N GLU A 33 -3.43 -12.23 2.95
CA GLU A 33 -3.24 -13.34 2.01
C GLU A 33 -3.08 -14.67 2.72
N ALA A 34 -2.32 -14.70 3.83
CA ALA A 34 -2.14 -15.89 4.64
C ALA A 34 -3.42 -16.27 5.40
N ARG A 35 -4.12 -15.28 5.96
CA ARG A 35 -5.34 -15.51 6.76
C ARG A 35 -6.50 -16.03 5.93
N TYR A 36 -6.64 -15.52 4.72
CA TYR A 36 -7.73 -15.90 3.81
C TYR A 36 -7.32 -16.93 2.76
N GLU A 37 -6.05 -17.36 2.76
CA GLU A 37 -5.45 -18.25 1.77
C GLU A 37 -5.74 -17.81 0.32
N LEU A 38 -5.85 -16.50 0.12
CA LEU A 38 -6.33 -15.89 -1.11
C LEU A 38 -5.35 -14.82 -1.55
N ARG A 39 -4.97 -14.82 -2.84
CA ARG A 39 -4.08 -13.78 -3.37
C ARG A 39 -4.79 -12.44 -3.48
N SER A 40 -4.05 -11.37 -3.25
CA SER A 40 -4.51 -9.98 -3.38
C SER A 40 -5.10 -9.66 -4.76
N ASP A 41 -4.52 -10.24 -5.82
CA ASP A 41 -5.01 -10.08 -7.21
C ASP A 41 -6.37 -10.75 -7.42
N GLN A 42 -6.69 -11.77 -6.61
CA GLN A 42 -7.91 -12.54 -6.70
C GLN A 42 -9.05 -11.95 -5.87
N VAL A 43 -8.74 -11.23 -4.77
CA VAL A 43 -9.72 -10.52 -3.94
C VAL A 43 -10.64 -9.64 -4.77
N ARG A 44 -10.07 -8.81 -5.67
CA ARG A 44 -10.85 -7.93 -6.55
C ARG A 44 -11.75 -8.71 -7.51
N LYS A 45 -11.30 -9.85 -8.00
CA LYS A 45 -12.07 -10.73 -8.90
C LYS A 45 -13.24 -11.37 -8.15
N GLU A 46 -12.99 -11.87 -6.96
CA GLU A 46 -14.00 -12.54 -6.13
C GLU A 46 -15.04 -11.57 -5.54
N LEU A 47 -14.64 -10.33 -5.23
CA LEU A 47 -15.58 -9.26 -4.88
C LEU A 47 -16.52 -8.92 -6.03
N LYS A 48 -15.98 -8.70 -7.24
CA LYS A 48 -16.80 -8.44 -8.44
C LYS A 48 -17.70 -9.60 -8.81
N ALA A 49 -17.25 -10.84 -8.56
CA ALA A 49 -18.04 -12.04 -8.78
C ALA A 49 -19.12 -12.25 -7.69
N GLY A 50 -19.16 -11.43 -6.64
CA GLY A 50 -20.07 -11.57 -5.51
C GLY A 50 -19.81 -12.80 -4.63
N ARG A 51 -18.67 -13.47 -4.82
CA ARG A 51 -18.26 -14.65 -4.04
C ARG A 51 -17.61 -14.27 -2.72
N LEU A 52 -17.06 -13.06 -2.64
CA LEU A 52 -16.50 -12.49 -1.44
C LEU A 52 -17.46 -11.46 -0.86
N ARG A 53 -17.79 -11.62 0.43
CA ARG A 53 -18.65 -10.67 1.12
C ARG A 53 -17.84 -9.43 1.49
N GLU A 54 -18.38 -8.26 1.17
CA GLU A 54 -17.83 -6.97 1.58
C GLU A 54 -17.96 -6.82 3.09
N THR A 55 -16.91 -7.22 3.79
CA THR A 55 -16.76 -7.02 5.24
C THR A 55 -15.72 -5.92 5.47
N ALA A 56 -15.75 -5.30 6.65
CA ALA A 56 -14.79 -4.25 6.99
C ALA A 56 -13.32 -4.70 6.79
N GLU A 57 -13.02 -5.97 7.09
CA GLU A 57 -11.68 -6.54 6.91
C GLU A 57 -11.27 -6.65 5.44
N ILE A 58 -12.19 -7.07 4.58
CA ILE A 58 -11.95 -7.16 3.13
C ILE A 58 -11.80 -5.77 2.50
N CYS A 59 -12.60 -4.79 2.94
CA CYS A 59 -12.45 -3.41 2.51
C CYS A 59 -11.08 -2.84 2.93
N ASP A 60 -10.65 -3.07 4.18
CA ASP A 60 -9.32 -2.64 4.66
C ASP A 60 -8.17 -3.30 3.86
N TRP A 61 -8.33 -4.58 3.50
CA TRP A 61 -7.38 -5.27 2.63
C TRP A 61 -7.30 -4.64 1.24
N VAL A 62 -8.44 -4.37 0.59
CA VAL A 62 -8.47 -3.71 -0.72
C VAL A 62 -7.83 -2.32 -0.67
N ILE A 63 -8.14 -1.53 0.35
CA ILE A 63 -7.55 -0.20 0.56
C ILE A 63 -6.02 -0.34 0.73
N SER A 64 -5.55 -1.33 1.49
CA SER A 64 -4.12 -1.57 1.69
C SER A 64 -3.42 -1.92 0.38
N ILE A 65 -4.05 -2.73 -0.49
CA ILE A 65 -3.54 -3.06 -1.82
C ILE A 65 -3.47 -1.81 -2.70
N GLU A 66 -4.53 -1.00 -2.75
CA GLU A 66 -4.57 0.20 -3.58
C GLU A 66 -3.57 1.26 -3.11
N ALA A 67 -3.45 1.47 -1.80
CA ALA A 67 -2.46 2.35 -1.20
C ALA A 67 -1.03 1.88 -1.53
N TYR A 68 -0.77 0.58 -1.46
CA TYR A 68 0.53 0.01 -1.81
C TYR A 68 0.87 0.22 -3.29
N GLN A 69 -0.09 0.00 -4.19
CA GLN A 69 0.09 0.21 -5.63
C GLN A 69 0.32 1.69 -5.96
N ALA A 70 -0.49 2.60 -5.41
CA ALA A 70 -0.31 4.04 -5.61
C ALA A 70 1.06 4.54 -5.12
N LEU A 71 1.54 3.99 -4.01
CA LEU A 71 2.87 4.28 -3.46
C LEU A 71 4.01 3.55 -4.18
N GLN A 72 3.75 2.65 -5.12
CA GLN A 72 4.78 2.07 -6.00
C GLN A 72 4.86 2.79 -7.35
N ASP A 73 3.74 3.31 -7.86
CA ASP A 73 3.63 3.94 -9.18
C ASP A 73 4.02 5.44 -9.19
N GLY A 74 3.88 6.12 -8.03
CA GLY A 74 4.26 7.54 -7.85
C GLY A 74 5.75 7.80 -7.67
#